data_AF-A0A9D9GLC6-F1
#
_entry.id   AF-A0A9D9GLC6-F1
#
_cell.length_a   1.000
_cell.length_b   1.000
_cell.length_c   1.000
_cell.angle_alpha   90.00
_cell.angle_beta   90.00
_cell.angle_gamma   90.00
#
_symmetry.space_group_name_H-M   'P 1'
#
loop_
_entity.id
_entity.type
_entity.pdbx_description
1 polymer ?
#
loop_
_entity_poly.entity_id
_entity_poly.type
_entity_poly.pdbx_seq_one_letter_code
_entity_poly.pdbx_strand_id
1 'polypeptide(L)'
;MKNKEALVSNTGGIKNLRFVKKIIEMDKKVFLQKTGWIYLVLAGAFIFVYGLIMATPMADLRYLQGTQLEGMEMEGDAYIRMLTGSINTMCILGWALILDGLLYKFVRNDKRRIYYISNMVFSAVSFLLFIGIAIGALSIIVHYKGVYDSIPFDIINSYPLWQMSGYYISETSWVFPLGYCVFIFTILASFVYIFVICYKWKDFAYYMKNHEVPDSDTVEERM
;
A
#
# COMPACT_ATOMS: atom_id res chain seq x y z
N MET A 1 22.87 37.09 49.85
CA MET A 1 22.95 37.04 48.37
C MET A 1 23.71 35.79 47.90
N LYS A 2 23.18 34.57 48.08
CA LYS A 2 23.88 33.32 47.67
C LYS A 2 23.00 32.28 46.95
N ASN A 3 21.81 32.66 46.47
CA ASN A 3 20.84 31.72 45.87
C ASN A 3 20.53 31.96 44.37
N LYS A 4 21.25 32.86 43.68
CA LYS A 4 21.00 33.13 42.25
C LYS A 4 21.87 32.31 41.28
N GLU A 5 22.99 31.75 41.72
CA GLU A 5 23.90 31.03 40.81
C GLU A 5 23.48 29.58 40.52
N ALA A 6 22.72 28.94 41.42
CA ALA A 6 22.21 27.58 41.20
C ALA A 6 21.06 27.50 40.16
N LEU A 7 20.36 28.60 39.88
CA LEU A 7 19.24 28.65 38.92
C LEU A 7 19.71 28.81 37.45
N VAL A 8 20.93 29.30 37.23
CA VAL A 8 21.50 29.51 35.88
C VAL A 8 22.11 28.21 35.32
N SER A 9 22.60 27.33 36.19
CA SER A 9 23.10 25.99 35.79
C SER A 9 21.99 25.08 35.24
N ASN A 10 20.79 25.13 35.82
CA ASN A 10 19.69 24.24 35.46
C ASN A 10 18.95 24.65 34.16
N THR A 11 19.05 25.94 33.78
CA THR A 11 18.41 26.46 32.56
C THR A 11 19.17 26.08 31.27
N GLY A 12 20.48 25.83 31.35
CA GLY A 12 21.28 25.31 30.23
C GLY A 12 20.93 23.85 29.88
N GLY A 13 20.77 22.98 30.88
CA GLY A 13 20.37 21.58 30.70
C GLY A 13 18.99 21.42 30.07
N ILE A 14 18.02 22.25 30.49
CA ILE A 14 16.65 22.26 29.94
C ILE A 14 16.62 22.76 28.49
N LYS A 15 17.50 23.71 28.12
CA LYS A 15 17.65 24.17 26.72
C LYS A 15 18.25 23.08 25.83
N ASN A 16 19.24 22.34 26.33
CA ASN A 16 19.83 21.20 25.60
C ASN A 16 18.83 20.05 25.39
N LEU A 17 18.03 19.70 26.40
CA LEU A 17 16.97 18.69 26.26
C LEU A 17 15.89 19.09 25.24
N ARG A 18 15.49 20.37 25.21
CA ARG A 18 14.55 20.89 24.20
C ARG A 18 15.14 20.85 22.79
N PHE A 19 16.43 21.14 22.64
CA PHE A 19 17.11 21.10 21.36
C PHE A 19 17.26 19.67 20.82
N VAL A 20 17.69 18.72 21.64
CA VAL A 20 17.80 17.29 21.28
C VAL A 20 16.44 16.71 20.90
N LYS A 21 15.39 17.01 21.68
CA LYS A 21 14.02 16.57 21.35
C LYS A 21 13.56 17.10 19.99
N LYS A 22 13.89 18.35 19.67
CA LYS A 22 13.56 18.99 18.39
C LYS A 22 14.31 18.37 17.20
N ILE A 23 15.56 17.96 17.40
CA ILE A 23 16.35 17.23 16.37
C ILE A 23 15.73 15.86 16.12
N ILE A 24 15.44 15.09 17.17
CA ILE A 24 14.82 13.76 17.05
C ILE A 24 13.45 13.84 16.35
N GLU A 25 12.66 14.88 16.66
CA GLU A 25 11.36 15.11 15.99
C GLU A 25 11.53 15.51 14.52
N MET A 26 12.54 16.31 14.16
CA MET A 26 12.85 16.63 12.77
C MET A 26 13.29 15.40 11.97
N ASP A 27 14.16 14.55 12.54
CA ASP A 27 14.62 13.33 11.86
C ASP A 27 13.47 12.35 11.63
N LYS A 28 12.56 12.18 12.60
CA LYS A 28 11.37 11.33 12.44
C LYS A 28 10.45 11.82 11.31
N LYS A 29 10.27 13.14 11.18
CA LYS A 29 9.44 13.75 10.12
C LYS A 29 10.04 13.51 8.73
N VAL A 30 11.33 13.73 8.59
CA VAL A 30 12.05 13.52 7.32
C VAL A 30 12.09 12.04 6.97
N PHE A 31 12.27 11.16 7.96
CA PHE A 31 12.26 9.71 7.77
C PHE A 31 10.92 9.21 7.25
N LEU A 32 9.81 9.49 7.95
CA LEU A 32 8.47 9.03 7.56
C LEU A 32 8.05 9.52 6.16
N GLN A 33 8.42 10.75 5.80
CA GLN A 33 8.17 11.28 4.46
C GLN A 33 9.02 10.60 3.39
N LYS A 34 10.30 10.32 3.68
CA LYS A 34 11.22 9.57 2.79
C LYS A 34 10.86 8.12 2.62
N THR A 35 10.18 7.52 3.60
CA THR A 35 9.81 6.10 3.52
C THR A 35 8.43 5.86 2.91
N GLY A 36 7.51 6.83 2.94
CA GLY A 36 6.13 6.64 2.45
C GLY A 36 6.03 6.07 1.03
N TRP A 37 6.73 6.69 0.06
CA TRP A 37 6.73 6.20 -1.33
C TRP A 37 7.38 4.82 -1.48
N ILE A 38 8.35 4.47 -0.62
CA ILE A 38 8.97 3.15 -0.63
C ILE A 38 7.94 2.10 -0.23
N TYR A 39 7.10 2.38 0.78
CA TYR A 39 6.02 1.50 1.17
C TYR A 39 4.98 1.30 0.05
N LEU A 40 4.64 2.35 -0.72
CA LEU A 40 3.75 2.22 -1.89
C LEU A 40 4.35 1.28 -2.94
N VAL A 41 5.61 1.49 -3.29
CA VAL A 41 6.30 0.65 -4.27
C VAL A 41 6.41 -0.79 -3.79
N LEU A 42 6.76 -1.02 -2.52
CA LEU A 42 6.86 -2.35 -1.95
C LEU A 42 5.50 -3.06 -1.90
N ALA A 43 4.45 -2.38 -1.44
CA ALA A 43 3.10 -2.95 -1.40
C ALA A 43 2.60 -3.28 -2.82
N GLY A 44 2.81 -2.38 -3.79
CA GLY A 44 2.49 -2.64 -5.19
C GLY A 44 3.26 -3.82 -5.76
N ALA A 45 4.55 -3.94 -5.43
CA ALA A 45 5.37 -5.09 -5.83
C ALA A 45 4.86 -6.41 -5.22
N PHE A 46 4.47 -6.41 -3.95
CA PHE A 46 3.88 -7.61 -3.33
C PHE A 46 2.57 -8.02 -3.99
N ILE A 47 1.66 -7.08 -4.27
CA ILE A 47 0.40 -7.38 -4.99
C ILE A 47 0.69 -7.89 -6.40
N PHE A 48 1.65 -7.29 -7.11
CA PHE A 48 2.03 -7.71 -8.45
C PHE A 48 2.61 -9.13 -8.46
N VAL A 49 3.59 -9.42 -7.59
CA VAL A 49 4.19 -10.76 -7.45
C VAL A 49 3.13 -11.77 -7.04
N TYR A 50 2.21 -11.40 -6.15
CA TYR A 50 1.09 -12.26 -5.78
C TYR A 50 0.18 -12.58 -6.96
N GLY A 51 -0.16 -11.60 -7.80
CA GLY A 51 -0.87 -11.82 -9.05
C GLY A 51 -0.16 -12.83 -9.96
N LEU A 52 1.17 -12.76 -10.07
CA LEU A 52 1.96 -13.75 -10.81
C LEU A 52 1.91 -15.15 -10.17
N ILE A 53 1.93 -15.24 -8.84
CA ILE A 53 1.79 -16.53 -8.13
C ILE A 53 0.39 -17.13 -8.33
N MET A 54 -0.66 -16.32 -8.43
CA MET A 54 -2.00 -16.80 -8.81
C MET A 54 -2.03 -17.42 -10.21
N ALA A 55 -1.05 -17.11 -11.08
CA ALA A 55 -0.97 -17.71 -12.41
C ALA A 55 -0.45 -19.15 -12.39
N THR A 56 0.22 -19.60 -11.31
CA THR A 56 0.78 -20.96 -11.24
C THR A 56 -0.29 -22.06 -11.32
N PRO A 57 -1.32 -22.08 -10.45
CA PRO A 57 -2.41 -23.06 -10.58
C PRO A 57 -3.22 -22.92 -11.88
N MET A 58 -3.24 -21.72 -12.49
CA MET A 58 -3.88 -21.51 -13.80
C MET A 58 -3.07 -22.13 -14.95
N ALA A 59 -1.74 -22.06 -14.91
CA ALA A 59 -0.88 -22.68 -15.92
C ALA A 59 -1.08 -24.20 -15.95
N ASP A 60 -1.21 -24.82 -14.78
CA ASP A 60 -1.53 -26.24 -14.64
C ASP A 60 -2.90 -26.58 -15.27
N LEU A 61 -3.92 -25.75 -15.00
CA LEU A 61 -5.26 -25.88 -15.61
C LEU A 61 -5.26 -25.67 -17.14
N ARG A 62 -4.42 -24.80 -17.68
CA ARG A 62 -4.37 -24.56 -19.13
C ARG A 62 -3.67 -25.69 -19.88
N TYR A 63 -2.67 -26.31 -19.26
CA TYR A 63 -2.02 -27.50 -19.82
C TYR A 63 -2.99 -28.70 -19.88
N LEU A 64 -3.87 -28.83 -18.86
CA LEU A 64 -4.99 -29.78 -18.86
C LEU A 64 -5.95 -29.56 -20.03
N GLN A 65 -6.20 -28.29 -20.36
CA GLN A 65 -7.22 -27.92 -21.34
C GLN A 65 -6.90 -28.39 -22.76
N GLY A 66 -5.63 -28.30 -23.15
CA GLY A 66 -5.15 -28.72 -24.47
C GLY A 66 -5.00 -30.23 -24.64
N THR A 67 -5.21 -31.02 -23.59
CA THR A 67 -5.02 -32.49 -23.65
C THR A 67 -6.31 -33.28 -23.40
N GLN A 68 -7.23 -32.84 -22.52
CA GLN A 68 -8.31 -33.72 -22.01
C GLN A 68 -9.65 -33.06 -21.60
N LEU A 69 -9.84 -31.74 -21.75
CA LEU A 69 -11.07 -31.05 -21.28
C LEU A 69 -12.21 -30.96 -22.30
N GLU A 70 -12.06 -31.50 -23.52
CA GLU A 70 -13.12 -31.50 -24.55
C GLU A 70 -14.37 -32.32 -24.13
N GLY A 71 -14.28 -33.16 -23.09
CA GLY A 71 -15.37 -34.03 -22.63
C GLY A 71 -16.13 -33.56 -21.38
N MET A 72 -15.80 -32.39 -20.78
CA MET A 72 -16.53 -31.87 -19.62
C MET A 72 -17.66 -30.91 -20.05
N GLU A 73 -18.85 -31.06 -19.47
CA GLU A 73 -20.04 -30.25 -19.79
C GLU A 73 -19.89 -28.75 -19.46
N MET A 74 -18.89 -28.38 -18.65
CA MET A 74 -18.48 -26.98 -18.48
C MET A 74 -17.26 -26.71 -19.34
N GLU A 75 -17.37 -25.74 -20.25
CA GLU A 75 -16.27 -25.26 -21.07
C GLU A 75 -15.11 -24.89 -20.15
N GLY A 76 -14.06 -25.72 -20.07
CA GLY A 76 -12.84 -25.42 -19.29
C GLY A 76 -12.23 -24.05 -19.63
N ASP A 77 -12.60 -23.52 -20.81
CA ASP A 77 -12.22 -22.21 -21.28
C ASP A 77 -12.87 -21.05 -20.50
N ALA A 78 -14.07 -21.25 -19.99
CA ALA A 78 -14.76 -20.27 -19.15
C ALA A 78 -14.00 -20.09 -17.82
N TYR A 79 -13.61 -21.18 -17.15
CA TYR A 79 -12.81 -21.15 -15.93
C TYR A 79 -11.48 -20.44 -16.14
N ILE A 80 -10.77 -20.80 -17.20
CA ILE A 80 -9.46 -20.24 -17.51
C ILE A 80 -9.58 -18.75 -17.82
N ARG A 81 -10.60 -18.31 -18.56
CA ARG A 81 -10.85 -16.88 -18.80
C ARG A 81 -11.15 -16.11 -17.51
N MET A 82 -11.97 -16.66 -16.61
CA MET A 82 -12.32 -16.00 -15.33
C MET A 82 -11.11 -15.89 -14.39
N LEU A 83 -10.31 -16.96 -14.28
CA LEU A 83 -9.07 -16.95 -13.49
C LEU A 83 -8.05 -15.98 -14.08
N THR A 84 -7.89 -15.95 -15.42
CA THR A 84 -7.01 -15.00 -16.12
C THR A 84 -7.40 -13.55 -15.83
N GLY A 85 -8.70 -13.25 -15.86
CA GLY A 85 -9.22 -11.91 -15.58
C GLY A 85 -8.82 -11.42 -14.18
N SER A 86 -8.93 -12.30 -13.19
CA SER A 86 -8.54 -12.03 -11.80
C SER A 86 -7.03 -11.79 -11.66
N ILE A 87 -6.21 -12.64 -12.29
CA ILE A 87 -4.74 -12.51 -12.31
C ILE A 87 -4.32 -11.18 -12.94
N ASN A 88 -4.84 -10.87 -14.13
CA ASN A 88 -4.53 -9.65 -14.84
C ASN A 88 -4.91 -8.42 -14.02
N THR A 89 -6.09 -8.44 -13.39
CA THR A 89 -6.55 -7.32 -12.56
C THR A 89 -5.65 -7.14 -11.34
N MET A 90 -5.22 -8.22 -10.68
CA MET A 90 -4.23 -8.13 -9.59
C MET A 90 -2.91 -7.52 -10.04
N CYS A 91 -2.38 -7.98 -11.17
CA CYS A 91 -1.14 -7.43 -11.73
C CYS A 91 -1.28 -5.94 -12.07
N ILE A 92 -2.43 -5.53 -12.64
CA ILE A 92 -2.72 -4.12 -12.96
C ILE A 92 -2.79 -3.28 -11.68
N LEU A 93 -3.45 -3.77 -10.64
CA LEU A 93 -3.53 -3.08 -9.34
C LEU A 93 -2.14 -2.92 -8.70
N GLY A 94 -1.31 -3.95 -8.77
CA GLY A 94 0.09 -3.90 -8.32
C GLY A 94 0.89 -2.85 -9.07
N TRP A 95 0.79 -2.82 -10.40
CA TRP A 95 1.43 -1.79 -11.24
C TRP A 95 0.93 -0.38 -10.94
N ALA A 96 -0.38 -0.20 -10.75
CA ALA A 96 -0.96 1.09 -10.41
C ALA A 96 -0.36 1.66 -9.12
N LEU A 97 -0.18 0.83 -8.08
CA LEU A 97 0.48 1.25 -6.83
C LEU A 97 1.97 1.57 -7.00
N ILE A 98 2.69 0.79 -7.80
CA ILE A 98 4.10 1.08 -8.10
C ILE A 98 4.21 2.45 -8.78
N LEU A 99 3.38 2.69 -9.80
CA LEU A 99 3.36 3.96 -10.53
C LEU A 99 2.95 5.12 -9.61
N ASP A 100 1.94 4.97 -8.75
CA ASP A 100 1.56 5.99 -7.78
C ASP A 100 2.69 6.30 -6.79
N GLY A 101 3.39 5.27 -6.30
CA GLY A 101 4.57 5.46 -5.44
C GLY A 101 5.71 6.21 -6.13
N LEU A 102 5.98 5.90 -7.40
CA LEU A 102 6.97 6.62 -8.19
C LEU A 102 6.54 8.08 -8.45
N LEU A 103 5.27 8.30 -8.79
CA LEU A 103 4.70 9.64 -8.97
C LEU A 103 4.79 10.45 -7.67
N TYR A 104 4.47 9.84 -6.52
CA TYR A 104 4.63 10.46 -5.20
C TYR A 104 6.06 10.96 -5.00
N LYS A 105 7.06 10.13 -5.36
CA LYS A 105 8.48 10.49 -5.24
C LYS A 105 8.85 11.69 -6.12
N PHE A 106 8.34 11.76 -7.35
CA PHE A 106 8.64 12.85 -8.28
C PHE A 106 7.92 14.16 -7.95
N VAL A 107 6.64 14.08 -7.56
CA VAL A 107 5.82 15.25 -7.22
C VAL A 107 6.25 15.86 -5.89
N ARG A 108 6.83 15.03 -5.00
CA ARG A 108 7.33 15.49 -3.72
C ARG A 108 8.50 16.46 -3.89
N ASN A 109 8.21 17.74 -3.68
CA ASN A 109 9.23 18.78 -3.63
C ASN A 109 9.52 19.17 -2.17
N ASP A 110 10.67 18.75 -1.64
CA ASP A 110 11.07 18.94 -0.24
C ASP A 110 11.55 20.37 0.07
N LYS A 111 11.76 21.21 -0.95
CA LYS A 111 12.53 22.46 -0.80
C LYS A 111 11.69 23.73 -0.59
N ARG A 112 10.37 23.72 -0.81
CA ARG A 112 9.55 24.96 -0.79
C ARG A 112 8.24 24.80 -0.02
N ARG A 113 7.93 25.77 0.86
CA ARG A 113 6.73 25.80 1.72
C ARG A 113 5.40 25.77 0.94
N ILE A 114 5.38 26.29 -0.28
CA ILE A 114 4.17 26.35 -1.11
C ILE A 114 3.65 24.94 -1.47
N TYR A 115 4.51 23.91 -1.43
CA TYR A 115 4.12 22.53 -1.73
C TYR A 115 3.61 21.73 -0.52
N TYR A 116 3.49 22.33 0.68
CA TYR A 116 2.94 21.61 1.85
C TYR A 116 1.49 21.15 1.60
N ILE A 117 0.67 22.00 0.97
CA ILE A 117 -0.72 21.67 0.63
C ILE A 117 -0.76 20.60 -0.46
N SER A 118 0.00 20.76 -1.54
CA SER A 118 0.07 19.75 -2.63
C SER A 118 0.54 18.39 -2.12
N ASN A 119 1.56 18.36 -1.25
CA ASN A 119 2.04 17.12 -0.64
C ASN A 119 1.00 16.50 0.31
N MET A 120 0.15 17.31 0.96
CA MET A 120 -0.93 16.82 1.81
C MET A 120 -2.06 16.21 0.95
N VAL A 121 -2.50 16.93 -0.08
CA VAL A 121 -3.52 16.46 -1.03
C VAL A 121 -3.06 15.16 -1.70
N PHE A 122 -1.84 15.11 -2.22
CA PHE A 122 -1.30 13.91 -2.85
C PHE A 122 -1.22 12.74 -1.87
N SER A 123 -0.80 12.98 -0.62
CA SER A 123 -0.80 11.91 0.41
C SER A 123 -2.21 11.39 0.72
N ALA A 124 -3.22 12.26 0.72
CA ALA A 124 -4.61 11.86 0.93
C ALA A 124 -5.18 11.09 -0.27
N VAL A 125 -4.87 11.51 -1.51
CA VAL A 125 -5.26 10.82 -2.73
C VAL A 125 -4.62 9.44 -2.81
N SER A 126 -3.30 9.34 -2.61
CA SER A 126 -2.60 8.05 -2.54
C SER A 126 -3.18 7.14 -1.46
N PHE A 127 -3.52 7.69 -0.28
CA PHE A 127 -4.15 6.91 0.79
C PHE A 127 -5.52 6.34 0.38
N LEU A 128 -6.39 7.14 -0.25
CA LEU A 128 -7.70 6.68 -0.73
C LEU A 128 -7.55 5.63 -1.84
N LEU A 129 -6.65 5.87 -2.80
CA LEU A 129 -6.31 4.92 -3.86
C LEU A 129 -5.88 3.59 -3.24
N PHE A 130 -5.03 3.66 -2.23
CA PHE A 130 -4.48 2.49 -1.57
C PHE A 130 -5.54 1.66 -0.83
N ILE A 131 -6.47 2.29 -0.12
CA ILE A 131 -7.63 1.60 0.48
C ILE A 131 -8.50 0.96 -0.60
N GLY A 132 -8.80 1.70 -1.67
CA GLY A 132 -9.60 1.19 -2.78
C GLY A 132 -8.96 -0.05 -3.41
N ILE A 133 -7.64 -0.02 -3.63
CA ILE A 133 -6.87 -1.15 -4.15
C ILE A 133 -6.84 -2.32 -3.17
N ALA A 134 -6.69 -2.08 -1.86
CA ALA A 134 -6.73 -3.14 -0.86
C ALA A 134 -8.09 -3.86 -0.87
N ILE A 135 -9.20 -3.12 -0.86
CA ILE A 135 -10.56 -3.68 -0.92
C ILE A 135 -10.77 -4.43 -2.24
N GLY A 136 -10.36 -3.83 -3.36
CA GLY A 136 -10.44 -4.47 -4.69
C GLY A 136 -9.66 -5.78 -4.75
N ALA A 137 -8.43 -5.79 -4.24
CA ALA A 137 -7.58 -6.97 -4.15
C ALA A 137 -8.24 -8.09 -3.34
N LEU A 138 -8.85 -7.77 -2.18
CA LEU A 138 -9.58 -8.77 -1.38
C LEU A 138 -10.76 -9.37 -2.16
N SER A 139 -11.56 -8.54 -2.82
CA SER A 139 -12.69 -9.00 -3.65
C SER A 139 -12.22 -9.93 -4.77
N ILE A 140 -11.09 -9.63 -5.41
CA ILE A 140 -10.50 -10.49 -6.45
C ILE A 140 -10.00 -11.80 -5.87
N ILE A 141 -9.38 -11.81 -4.68
CA ILE A 141 -8.96 -13.06 -4.01
C ILE A 141 -10.17 -13.94 -3.72
N VAL A 142 -11.23 -13.36 -3.16
CA VAL A 142 -12.47 -14.10 -2.84
C VAL A 142 -13.12 -14.64 -4.10
N HIS A 143 -13.21 -13.84 -5.16
CA HIS A 143 -13.76 -14.29 -6.44
C HIS A 143 -12.92 -15.41 -7.05
N TYR A 144 -11.60 -15.23 -7.13
CA TYR A 144 -10.68 -16.22 -7.66
C TYR A 144 -10.75 -17.53 -6.89
N LYS A 145 -10.83 -17.47 -5.54
CA LYS A 145 -11.04 -18.65 -4.69
C LYS A 145 -12.38 -19.32 -5.00
N GLY A 146 -13.46 -18.56 -5.14
CA GLY A 146 -14.76 -19.13 -5.50
C GLY A 146 -14.75 -19.87 -6.84
N VAL A 147 -14.08 -19.30 -7.85
CA VAL A 147 -13.90 -19.96 -9.15
C VAL A 147 -13.02 -21.20 -9.02
N TYR A 148 -11.92 -21.13 -8.26
CA TYR A 148 -11.01 -22.26 -8.03
C TYR A 148 -11.68 -23.41 -7.28
N ASP A 149 -12.40 -23.12 -6.19
CA ASP A 149 -13.09 -24.13 -5.37
C ASP A 149 -14.23 -24.83 -6.14
N SER A 150 -14.73 -24.20 -7.22
CA SER A 150 -15.75 -24.80 -8.08
C SER A 150 -15.20 -25.77 -9.14
N ILE A 151 -13.87 -25.93 -9.22
CA ILE A 151 -13.23 -26.86 -10.13
C ILE A 151 -13.41 -28.29 -9.60
N PRO A 152 -13.86 -29.27 -10.42
CA PRO A 152 -14.02 -30.64 -9.98
C PRO A 152 -12.67 -31.37 -9.89
N PHE A 153 -11.93 -31.14 -8.80
CA PHE A 153 -10.58 -31.68 -8.58
C PHE A 153 -10.52 -33.21 -8.66
N ASP A 154 -11.55 -33.91 -8.17
CA ASP A 154 -11.61 -35.37 -8.23
C ASP A 154 -11.58 -35.90 -9.67
N ILE A 155 -12.30 -35.22 -10.56
CA ILE A 155 -12.36 -35.62 -11.97
C ILE A 155 -11.01 -35.32 -12.64
N ILE A 156 -10.45 -34.14 -12.39
CA ILE A 156 -9.16 -33.73 -12.96
C ILE A 156 -8.01 -34.65 -12.50
N ASN A 157 -7.95 -34.95 -11.20
CA ASN A 157 -6.89 -35.78 -10.61
C ASN A 157 -7.07 -37.28 -10.87
N SER A 158 -8.25 -37.72 -11.33
CA SER A 158 -8.50 -39.12 -11.72
C SER A 158 -7.83 -39.52 -13.05
N TYR A 159 -7.34 -38.55 -13.83
CA TYR A 159 -6.74 -38.84 -15.14
C TYR A 159 -5.33 -39.46 -15.00
N PRO A 160 -5.09 -40.65 -15.59
CA PRO A 160 -3.86 -41.43 -15.36
C PRO A 160 -2.58 -40.76 -15.86
N LEU A 161 -2.67 -39.84 -16.82
CA LEU A 161 -1.53 -39.05 -17.32
C LEU A 161 -0.95 -38.10 -16.25
N TRP A 162 -1.77 -37.65 -15.29
CA TRP A 162 -1.36 -36.71 -14.22
C TRP A 162 -0.63 -37.40 -13.08
N GLN A 163 -1.05 -38.62 -12.75
CA GLN A 163 -0.35 -39.45 -11.77
C GLN A 163 1.06 -39.81 -12.24
N MET A 164 1.29 -39.88 -13.56
CA MET A 164 2.61 -40.18 -14.15
C MET A 164 3.54 -38.97 -14.24
N SER A 165 3.01 -37.75 -14.36
CA SER A 165 3.81 -36.53 -14.47
C SER A 165 4.14 -35.88 -13.12
N GLY A 166 3.56 -36.39 -12.02
CA GLY A 166 3.77 -35.85 -10.67
C GLY A 166 3.07 -34.52 -10.43
N TYR A 167 2.24 -34.07 -11.36
CA TYR A 167 1.44 -32.86 -11.20
C TYR A 167 0.11 -33.23 -10.53
N TYR A 168 -0.11 -32.69 -9.34
CA TYR A 168 -1.34 -32.83 -8.59
C TYR A 168 -1.90 -31.45 -8.29
N ILE A 169 -3.12 -31.18 -8.74
CA ILE A 169 -3.79 -29.94 -8.38
C ILE A 169 -4.43 -30.14 -7.01
N SER A 170 -3.87 -29.44 -6.02
CA SER A 170 -4.34 -29.48 -4.65
C SER A 170 -5.54 -28.55 -4.46
N GLU A 171 -6.65 -29.11 -3.97
CA GLU A 171 -7.83 -28.35 -3.53
C GLU A 171 -7.44 -27.28 -2.48
N THR A 172 -6.49 -27.61 -1.60
CA THR A 172 -5.92 -26.66 -0.64
C THR A 172 -4.69 -25.99 -1.21
N SER A 173 -4.87 -24.91 -1.97
CA SER A 173 -3.76 -24.11 -2.49
C SER A 173 -3.24 -23.11 -1.46
N TRP A 174 -1.93 -23.09 -1.25
CA TRP A 174 -1.25 -22.13 -0.37
C TRP A 174 -1.30 -20.68 -0.90
N VAL A 175 -1.72 -20.50 -2.16
CA VAL A 175 -1.89 -19.18 -2.78
C VAL A 175 -2.93 -18.34 -2.01
N PHE A 176 -4.01 -18.94 -1.52
CA PHE A 176 -5.06 -18.21 -0.79
C PHE A 176 -4.59 -17.61 0.54
N PRO A 177 -3.98 -18.37 1.47
CA PRO A 177 -3.43 -17.80 2.70
C PRO A 177 -2.36 -16.74 2.40
N LEU A 178 -1.53 -16.92 1.37
CA LEU A 178 -0.57 -15.90 0.96
C LEU A 178 -1.26 -14.61 0.52
N GLY A 179 -2.38 -14.70 -0.20
CA GLY A 179 -3.18 -13.54 -0.60
C GLY A 179 -3.69 -12.72 0.58
N TYR A 180 -4.18 -13.39 1.63
CA TYR A 180 -4.58 -12.70 2.87
C TYR A 180 -3.40 -12.04 3.57
N CYS A 181 -2.22 -12.67 3.57
CA CYS A 181 -1.00 -12.04 4.10
C CYS A 181 -0.63 -10.77 3.34
N VAL A 182 -0.67 -10.79 2.00
CA VAL A 182 -0.41 -9.62 1.15
C VAL A 182 -1.43 -8.52 1.42
N PHE A 183 -2.71 -8.86 1.57
CA PHE A 183 -3.76 -7.89 1.92
C PHE A 183 -3.53 -7.25 3.29
N ILE A 184 -3.20 -8.03 4.33
CA ILE A 184 -2.90 -7.51 5.67
C ILE A 184 -1.68 -6.57 5.60
N PHE A 185 -0.63 -6.98 4.89
CA PHE A 185 0.57 -6.15 4.72
C PHE A 185 0.25 -4.82 4.03
N THR A 186 -0.57 -4.88 2.97
CA THR A 186 -1.09 -3.69 2.28
C THR A 186 -1.82 -2.80 3.29
N ILE A 187 -2.84 -3.28 4.00
CA ILE A 187 -3.56 -2.48 5.01
C ILE A 187 -2.60 -1.86 6.05
N LEU A 188 -1.63 -2.63 6.57
CA LEU A 188 -0.65 -2.12 7.53
C LEU A 188 0.19 -0.98 6.93
N ALA A 189 0.58 -1.08 5.66
CA ALA A 189 1.27 0.00 4.96
C ALA A 189 0.38 1.26 4.80
N SER A 190 -0.93 1.10 4.66
CA SER A 190 -1.88 2.24 4.62
C SER A 190 -1.91 3.05 5.92
N PHE A 191 -1.77 2.38 7.08
CA PHE A 191 -1.75 3.07 8.38
C PHE A 191 -0.54 4.00 8.50
N VAL A 192 0.60 3.68 7.88
CA VAL A 192 1.77 4.57 7.84
C VAL A 192 1.39 5.91 7.20
N TYR A 193 0.54 5.91 6.17
CA TYR A 193 0.05 7.14 5.52
C TYR A 193 -0.87 7.96 6.42
N ILE A 194 -1.76 7.31 7.18
CA ILE A 194 -2.60 7.99 8.17
C ILE A 194 -1.73 8.73 9.17
N PHE A 195 -0.68 8.08 9.69
CA PHE A 195 0.28 8.75 10.58
C PHE A 195 0.92 9.96 9.91
N VAL A 196 1.42 9.84 8.67
CA VAL A 196 2.03 10.98 7.95
C VAL A 196 1.05 12.13 7.76
N ILE A 197 -0.21 11.86 7.40
CA ILE A 197 -1.25 12.87 7.21
C ILE A 197 -1.57 13.56 8.54
N CYS A 198 -1.82 12.80 9.61
CA CYS A 198 -2.11 13.36 10.94
C CYS A 198 -0.97 14.24 11.46
N TYR A 199 0.28 13.83 11.24
CA TYR A 199 1.44 14.65 11.63
C TYR A 199 1.54 15.94 10.82
N LYS A 200 1.37 15.88 9.49
CA LYS A 200 1.38 17.08 8.63
C LYS A 200 0.25 18.04 8.97
N TRP A 201 -0.92 17.52 9.30
CA TRP A 201 -2.08 18.33 9.69
C TRP A 201 -1.82 19.13 10.97
N LYS A 202 -1.20 18.51 11.98
CA LYS A 202 -0.80 19.21 13.22
C LYS A 202 0.17 20.37 12.94
N ASP A 203 1.17 20.14 12.09
CA ASP A 203 2.14 21.18 11.72
C ASP A 203 1.46 22.33 10.95
N PHE A 204 0.55 22.01 10.03
CA PHE A 204 -0.22 22.99 9.28
C PHE A 204 -1.16 23.81 10.19
N ALA A 205 -1.90 23.16 11.08
CA ALA A 205 -2.78 23.83 12.04
C ALA A 205 -2.00 24.74 13.00
N TYR A 206 -0.83 24.30 13.47
CA TYR A 206 0.05 25.15 14.28
C TYR A 206 0.57 26.36 13.50
N TYR A 207 0.90 26.18 12.23
CA TYR A 207 1.33 27.29 11.37
C TYR A 207 0.22 28.33 11.18
N MET A 208 -0.98 27.88 10.79
CA MET A 208 -2.14 28.76 10.59
C MET A 208 -2.49 29.55 11.85
N LYS A 209 -2.42 28.92 13.02
CA LYS A 209 -2.71 29.58 14.31
C LYS A 209 -1.68 30.66 14.69
N ASN A 210 -0.43 30.54 14.25
CA ASN A 210 0.64 31.48 14.62
C ASN A 210 0.99 32.50 13.53
N HIS A 211 0.41 32.36 12.34
CA HIS A 211 0.60 33.26 11.20
C HIS A 211 -0.76 33.74 10.71
N GLU A 212 -1.70 33.99 11.62
CA GLU A 212 -2.89 34.79 11.32
C GLU A 212 -2.42 36.03 10.58
N VAL A 213 -2.93 36.18 9.36
CA VAL A 213 -2.63 37.29 8.46
C VAL A 213 -2.93 38.56 9.27
N PRO A 214 -1.99 39.51 9.40
CA PRO A 214 -2.31 40.78 10.04
C PRO A 214 -3.55 41.35 9.32
N ASP A 215 -4.60 41.64 10.09
CA ASP A 215 -5.86 42.15 9.57
C ASP A 215 -5.57 43.24 8.53
N SER A 216 -6.19 43.09 7.36
CA SER A 216 -6.10 44.04 6.24
C SER A 216 -6.46 45.47 6.64
N ASP A 217 -7.11 45.63 7.79
CA ASP A 217 -7.57 46.89 8.37
C ASP A 217 -6.40 47.79 8.83
N THR A 218 -5.16 47.28 8.91
CA THR A 218 -3.98 48.08 9.26
C THR A 218 -3.26 48.71 8.08
N VAL A 219 -3.68 48.46 6.83
CA VAL A 219 -3.05 49.03 5.62
C VAL A 219 -3.70 50.36 5.20
N GLU A 220 -4.97 50.62 5.56
CA GLU A 220 -5.64 51.90 5.25
C GLU A 220 -5.20 53.06 6.16
N GLU A 221 -4.59 52.81 7.32
CA GLU A 221 -4.07 53.89 8.19
C GLU A 221 -2.68 54.42 7.79
N ARG A 222 -2.10 53.93 6.70
CA ARG A 222 -0.77 54.35 6.21
C ARG A 222 -0.74 54.89 4.77
N MET A 223 -1.91 55.14 4.16
CA MET A 223 -2.02 55.96 2.94
C MET A 223 -2.69 57.29 3.27
#